data_AF-A0A1D2AJ86-F1
#
_entry.id   AF-A0A1D2AJ86-F1
#
_cell.length_a   1.000
_cell.length_b   1.000
_cell.length_c   1.000
_cell.angle_alpha   90.00
_cell.angle_beta   90.00
_cell.angle_gamma   90.00
#
_symmetry.space_group_name_H-M   'P 1'
#
loop_
_entity.id
_entity.type
_entity.pdbx_description
1 polymer ?
#
loop_
_entity_poly.entity_id
_entity_poly.type
_entity_poly.pdbx_seq_one_letter_code
_entity_poly.pdbx_strand_id
1 'polypeptide(L)'
;AYFKKFYSDKDAIIVYFGVSLNAINLRYDTVDGINVRIFITGFTFNNVSTEEPYLRYVYTGSPYGDITKTLNEFRNYHLEHPLAPDVDAVVLITGIDMCEMKGRPLCNYQGMAFVAGACTWLKYGVCEDQPRSYSVVRPLAHELAHILGCVHDGEPEYRFISGHPGAKNCPYNQGYLMTYKQGSLNEYRFSPCCSKQIQFVAKLKESTCLFYNN
;
A
#
# COMPACT_ATOMS: atom_id res chain seq x y z
N ALA A 1 6.78 -3.35 16.96
CA ALA A 1 7.68 -4.55 16.98
C ALA A 1 8.69 -4.64 15.83
N TYR A 2 8.40 -4.01 14.68
CA TYR A 2 9.24 -4.04 13.47
C TYR A 2 10.59 -3.31 13.65
N PHE A 3 10.60 -2.12 14.26
CA PHE A 3 11.82 -1.32 14.49
C PHE A 3 12.92 -2.09 15.26
N LYS A 4 12.53 -2.84 16.29
CA LYS A 4 13.46 -3.67 17.08
C LYS A 4 14.14 -4.77 16.26
N LYS A 5 13.49 -5.27 15.20
CA LYS A 5 14.07 -6.29 14.30
C LYS A 5 15.17 -5.70 13.38
N PHE A 6 15.27 -4.37 13.30
CA PHE A 6 16.42 -3.65 12.75
C PHE A 6 17.40 -3.20 13.84
N TYR A 7 17.39 -3.86 15.00
CA TYR A 7 18.21 -3.47 16.17
C TYR A 7 17.96 -2.03 16.64
N SER A 8 16.79 -1.47 16.33
CA SER A 8 16.46 -0.06 16.60
C SER A 8 17.38 0.93 15.87
N ASP A 9 17.96 0.51 14.74
CA ASP A 9 18.78 1.34 13.87
C ASP A 9 17.91 1.99 12.79
N LYS A 10 17.78 3.32 12.86
CA LYS A 10 16.99 4.11 11.90
C LYS A 10 17.67 4.16 10.54
N ASP A 11 19.00 4.27 10.49
CA ASP A 11 19.76 4.38 9.25
C ASP A 11 19.67 3.08 8.46
N ALA A 12 19.71 1.93 9.16
CA ALA A 12 19.49 0.62 8.53
C ALA A 12 18.12 0.52 7.85
N ILE A 13 17.05 1.07 8.46
CA ILE A 13 15.71 1.09 7.85
C ILE A 13 15.65 2.06 6.67
N ILE A 14 16.24 3.25 6.82
CA ILE A 14 16.27 4.25 5.74
C ILE A 14 16.98 3.68 4.50
N VAL A 15 18.14 3.02 4.68
CA VAL A 15 18.86 2.37 3.59
C VAL A 15 18.05 1.22 2.99
N TYR A 16 17.45 0.37 3.83
CA TYR A 16 16.61 -0.75 3.39
C TYR A 16 15.43 -0.28 2.53
N PHE A 17 14.72 0.75 2.97
CA PHE A 17 13.62 1.33 2.20
C PHE A 17 14.10 2.14 1.00
N GLY A 18 15.28 2.75 1.03
CA GLY A 18 15.89 3.39 -0.14
C GLY A 18 16.15 2.40 -1.28
N VAL A 19 16.73 1.23 -0.97
CA VAL A 19 16.91 0.15 -1.94
C VAL A 19 15.56 -0.42 -2.40
N SER A 20 14.63 -0.63 -1.46
CA SER A 20 13.28 -1.11 -1.79
C SER A 20 12.55 -0.16 -2.73
N LEU A 21 12.65 1.15 -2.50
CA LEU A 21 12.01 2.19 -3.28
C LEU A 21 12.55 2.24 -4.70
N ASN A 22 13.85 2.02 -4.92
CA ASN A 22 14.40 1.87 -6.27
C ASN A 22 13.74 0.72 -7.02
N ALA A 23 13.60 -0.45 -6.38
CA ALA A 23 12.92 -1.60 -6.98
C ALA A 23 11.42 -1.36 -7.20
N ILE A 24 10.76 -0.62 -6.31
CA ILE A 24 9.35 -0.20 -6.47
C ILE A 24 9.22 0.73 -7.68
N ASN A 25 10.09 1.74 -7.81
CA ASN A 25 10.07 2.67 -8.93
C ASN A 25 10.30 1.97 -10.28
N LEU A 26 11.15 0.93 -10.35
CA LEU A 26 11.28 0.12 -11.57
C LEU A 26 9.96 -0.54 -12.01
N ARG A 27 9.04 -0.83 -11.09
CA ARG A 27 7.69 -1.31 -11.42
C ARG A 27 6.82 -0.16 -11.89
N TYR A 28 6.89 1.00 -11.24
CA TYR A 28 6.14 2.20 -11.64
C TYR A 28 6.57 2.76 -12.99
N ASP A 29 7.82 2.54 -13.42
CA ASP A 29 8.29 2.87 -14.77
C ASP A 29 7.54 2.09 -15.87
N THR A 30 6.80 1.03 -15.51
CA THR A 30 5.95 0.27 -16.44
C THR A 30 4.54 0.83 -16.57
N VAL A 31 4.17 1.85 -15.78
CA VAL A 31 2.91 2.57 -15.94
C VAL A 31 2.95 3.34 -17.25
N ASP A 32 1.99 3.05 -18.12
CA ASP A 32 1.90 3.67 -19.44
C ASP A 32 1.05 4.95 -19.42
N GLY A 33 1.41 5.92 -20.26
CA GLY A 33 0.68 7.18 -20.47
C GLY A 33 0.82 8.25 -19.38
N ILE A 34 1.48 7.96 -18.25
CA ILE A 34 1.86 8.96 -17.23
C ILE A 34 3.13 8.50 -16.50
N ASN A 35 4.06 9.42 -16.22
CA ASN A 35 5.21 9.10 -15.39
C ASN A 35 4.82 9.15 -13.91
N VAL A 36 5.07 8.07 -13.19
CA VAL A 36 4.84 7.98 -11.74
C VAL A 36 6.17 7.73 -11.07
N ARG A 37 6.48 8.53 -10.04
CA ARG A 37 7.65 8.33 -9.18
C ARG A 37 7.19 8.35 -7.74
N ILE A 38 7.60 7.33 -7.00
CA ILE A 38 7.35 7.24 -5.57
C ILE A 38 8.57 7.79 -4.84
N PHE A 39 8.33 8.74 -3.94
CA PHE A 39 9.33 9.29 -3.02
C PHE A 39 8.90 9.01 -1.58
N ILE A 40 9.88 8.73 -0.73
CA ILE A 40 9.65 8.71 0.72
C ILE A 40 10.01 10.10 1.25
N THR A 41 9.02 10.81 1.78
CA THR A 41 9.20 12.16 2.34
C THR A 41 9.52 12.14 3.83
N GLY A 42 9.23 11.03 4.54
CA GLY A 42 9.51 10.91 5.95
C GLY A 42 9.29 9.50 6.50
N PHE A 43 9.80 9.28 7.71
CA PHE A 43 9.60 8.06 8.49
C PHE A 43 9.12 8.42 9.90
N THR A 44 8.10 7.70 10.36
CA THR A 44 7.70 7.66 11.77
C THR A 44 8.07 6.30 12.33
N PHE A 45 8.83 6.27 13.43
CA PHE A 45 9.31 5.04 14.05
C PHE A 45 8.61 4.80 15.38
N ASN A 46 7.92 3.66 15.48
CA ASN A 46 7.33 3.21 16.74
C ASN A 46 8.28 2.23 17.44
N ASN A 47 8.73 2.63 18.62
CA ASN A 47 9.67 1.90 19.48
C ASN A 47 8.95 0.89 20.38
N VAL A 48 7.76 1.25 20.85
CA VAL A 48 6.99 0.47 21.83
C VAL A 48 5.55 0.27 21.37
N SER A 49 4.89 -0.78 21.84
CA SER A 49 3.53 -1.13 21.40
C SER A 49 2.48 -0.08 21.74
N THR A 50 2.71 0.75 22.78
CA THR A 50 1.81 1.86 23.12
C THR A 50 1.81 2.98 22.07
N GLU A 51 2.80 3.02 21.19
CA GLU A 51 2.88 3.93 20.02
C GLU A 51 2.18 3.34 18.79
N GLU A 52 1.60 2.15 18.90
CA GLU A 52 0.84 1.48 17.83
C GLU A 52 -0.66 1.33 18.22
N PRO A 53 -1.37 2.40 18.69
CA PRO A 53 -2.72 2.29 19.26
C PRO A 53 -3.80 1.92 18.23
N TYR A 54 -3.46 1.96 16.94
CA TYR A 54 -4.31 1.57 15.81
C TYR A 54 -4.17 0.10 15.44
N LEU A 55 -3.18 -0.61 15.97
CA LEU A 55 -2.99 -2.02 15.67
C LEU A 55 -4.11 -2.85 16.32
N ARG A 56 -4.72 -3.73 15.52
CA ARG A 56 -5.80 -4.62 15.97
C ARG A 56 -5.42 -6.06 15.71
N TYR A 57 -5.87 -6.96 16.58
CA TYR A 57 -5.63 -8.40 16.50
C TYR A 57 -6.94 -9.14 16.24
N VAL A 58 -6.86 -10.33 15.62
CA VAL A 58 -8.05 -11.11 15.27
C VAL A 58 -8.87 -11.55 16.49
N TYR A 59 -8.22 -11.71 17.64
CA TYR A 59 -8.83 -11.87 18.97
C TYR A 59 -7.82 -11.46 20.06
N THR A 60 -8.29 -11.25 21.29
CA THR A 60 -7.44 -10.89 22.43
C THR A 60 -6.37 -11.95 22.68
N GLY A 61 -5.10 -11.53 22.72
CA GLY A 61 -3.95 -12.41 22.91
C GLY A 61 -3.50 -13.17 21.65
N SER A 62 -4.13 -12.94 20.50
CA SER A 62 -3.67 -13.52 19.23
C SER A 62 -2.29 -12.99 18.84
N PRO A 63 -1.41 -13.83 18.25
CA PRO A 63 -0.20 -13.34 17.59
C PRO A 63 -0.49 -12.70 16.22
N TYR A 64 -1.70 -12.85 15.69
CA TYR A 64 -2.07 -12.40 14.34
C TYR A 64 -2.86 -11.09 14.35
N GLY A 65 -2.46 -10.17 13.47
CA GLY A 65 -3.14 -8.90 13.27
C GLY A 65 -4.42 -9.04 12.45
N ASP A 66 -5.38 -8.13 12.64
CA ASP A 66 -6.58 -7.99 11.80
C ASP A 66 -6.33 -6.83 10.82
N ILE A 67 -6.06 -7.13 9.55
CA ILE A 67 -5.60 -6.12 8.58
C ILE A 67 -6.67 -5.08 8.27
N THR A 68 -7.93 -5.52 8.12
CA THR A 68 -9.04 -4.63 7.79
C THR A 68 -9.33 -3.67 8.93
N LYS A 69 -9.36 -4.17 10.18
CA LYS A 69 -9.54 -3.29 11.34
C LYS A 69 -8.34 -2.38 11.53
N THR A 70 -7.12 -2.92 11.41
CA THR A 70 -5.90 -2.12 11.57
C THR A 70 -5.82 -0.99 10.55
N LEU A 71 -6.16 -1.23 9.28
CA LEU A 71 -6.19 -0.17 8.25
C LEU A 71 -7.20 0.93 8.59
N ASN A 72 -8.42 0.56 9.00
CA ASN A 72 -9.44 1.55 9.37
C ASN A 72 -9.04 2.36 10.61
N GLU A 73 -8.52 1.70 11.64
CA GLU A 73 -8.09 2.36 12.87
C GLU A 73 -6.84 3.21 12.66
N PHE A 74 -5.92 2.78 11.80
CA PHE A 74 -4.73 3.54 11.42
C PHE A 74 -5.10 4.84 10.71
N ARG A 75 -6.03 4.78 9.75
CA ARG A 75 -6.61 5.96 9.12
C ARG A 75 -7.28 6.86 10.17
N ASN A 76 -8.21 6.32 10.95
CA ASN A 76 -8.99 7.11 11.91
C ASN A 76 -8.07 7.83 12.92
N TYR A 77 -7.08 7.12 13.46
CA TYR A 77 -6.11 7.67 14.39
C TYR A 77 -5.33 8.84 13.77
N HIS A 78 -4.86 8.72 12.53
CA HIS A 78 -4.07 9.76 11.88
C HIS A 78 -4.88 10.88 11.21
N LEU A 79 -6.20 10.74 11.12
CA LEU A 79 -7.09 11.89 10.87
C LEU A 79 -7.16 12.81 12.09
N GLU A 80 -7.07 12.25 13.30
CA GLU A 80 -7.05 13.01 14.56
C GLU A 80 -5.63 13.39 15.00
N HIS A 81 -4.62 12.61 14.61
CA HIS A 81 -3.21 12.79 14.98
C HIS A 81 -2.33 12.78 13.71
N PRO A 82 -2.33 13.86 12.91
CA PRO A 82 -1.60 13.90 11.65
C PRO A 82 -0.10 13.69 11.83
N LEU A 83 0.49 12.79 11.02
CA LEU A 83 1.95 12.56 11.02
C LEU A 83 2.72 13.70 10.37
N ALA A 84 2.19 14.21 9.26
CA ALA A 84 2.73 15.34 8.52
C ALA A 84 1.58 15.97 7.69
N PRO A 85 1.50 17.30 7.61
CA PRO A 85 0.40 17.98 6.92
C PRO A 85 0.32 17.66 5.42
N ASP A 86 1.43 17.36 4.74
CA ASP A 86 1.46 17.40 3.28
C ASP A 86 2.11 16.15 2.66
N VAL A 87 1.40 15.02 2.72
CA VAL A 87 1.80 13.77 2.04
C VAL A 87 0.66 13.16 1.25
N ASP A 88 0.99 12.54 0.12
CA ASP A 88 0.02 12.01 -0.83
C ASP A 88 -0.52 10.64 -0.40
N ALA A 89 0.29 9.87 0.32
CA ALA A 89 0.00 8.54 0.84
C ALA A 89 0.76 8.28 2.15
N VAL A 90 0.20 7.42 3.01
CA VAL A 90 0.82 6.97 4.26
C VAL A 90 0.64 5.47 4.38
N VAL A 91 1.72 4.73 4.60
CA VAL A 91 1.66 3.27 4.74
C VAL A 91 2.26 2.83 6.07
N LEU A 92 1.49 2.08 6.85
CA LEU A 92 2.00 1.38 8.02
C LEU A 92 2.78 0.14 7.58
N ILE A 93 4.06 0.09 7.90
CA ILE A 93 4.87 -1.12 7.75
C ILE A 93 4.87 -1.91 9.05
N THR A 94 4.54 -3.20 8.97
CA THR A 94 4.50 -4.09 10.14
C THR A 94 5.20 -5.42 9.86
N GLY A 95 5.74 -6.02 10.92
CA GLY A 95 6.32 -7.36 10.89
C GLY A 95 5.47 -8.39 11.62
N ILE A 96 4.18 -8.08 11.81
CA ILE A 96 3.14 -8.96 12.34
C ILE A 96 2.49 -9.66 11.16
N ASP A 97 2.19 -10.95 11.30
CA ASP A 97 1.38 -11.71 10.34
C ASP A 97 -0.09 -11.27 10.50
N MET A 98 -0.57 -10.57 9.49
CA MET A 98 -1.88 -9.96 9.38
C MET A 98 -2.80 -10.91 8.61
N CYS A 99 -4.02 -10.99 9.11
CA CYS A 99 -5.07 -11.80 8.56
C CYS A 99 -6.30 -10.94 8.29
N GLU A 100 -7.08 -11.33 7.28
CA GLU A 100 -8.43 -10.81 7.09
C GLU A 100 -9.42 -11.72 7.83
N MET A 101 -10.33 -11.11 8.59
CA MET A 101 -11.40 -11.84 9.27
C MET A 101 -12.60 -12.05 8.33
N LYS A 102 -12.80 -13.29 7.86
CA LYS A 102 -13.97 -13.72 7.06
C LYS A 102 -14.64 -14.92 7.71
N GLY A 103 -15.24 -14.70 8.88
CA GLY A 103 -15.76 -15.76 9.77
C GLY A 103 -14.65 -16.56 10.47
N ARG A 104 -13.51 -16.77 9.79
CA ARG A 104 -12.25 -17.26 10.33
C ARG A 104 -11.08 -16.37 9.87
N PRO A 105 -9.93 -16.37 10.59
CA PRO A 105 -8.73 -15.69 10.12
C PRO A 105 -8.22 -16.32 8.81
N LEU A 106 -8.07 -15.50 7.78
CA LEU A 106 -7.38 -15.85 6.54
C LEU A 106 -6.06 -15.07 6.52
N CYS A 107 -4.95 -15.75 6.80
CA CYS A 107 -3.63 -15.14 6.96
C CYS A 107 -2.81 -15.21 5.66
N ASN A 108 -1.59 -14.66 5.68
CA ASN A 108 -0.76 -14.35 4.51
C ASN A 108 -1.26 -13.15 3.68
N TYR A 109 -1.91 -12.17 4.33
CA TYR A 109 -2.25 -10.91 3.67
C TYR A 109 -1.04 -9.97 3.67
N GLN A 110 -0.37 -9.85 2.53
CA GLN A 110 0.85 -9.04 2.45
C GLN A 110 0.59 -7.51 2.53
N GLY A 111 -0.66 -7.08 2.37
CA GLY A 111 -1.04 -5.68 2.45
C GLY A 111 -2.54 -5.45 2.28
N MET A 112 -2.96 -4.23 2.59
CA MET A 112 -4.29 -3.69 2.27
C MET A 112 -4.24 -2.16 2.26
N ALA A 113 -4.84 -1.55 1.25
CA ALA A 113 -5.00 -0.11 1.15
C ALA A 113 -6.39 0.29 0.63
N PHE A 114 -6.76 1.55 0.86
CA PHE A 114 -7.94 2.11 0.22
C PHE A 114 -7.67 2.42 -1.25
N VAL A 115 -8.64 2.13 -2.10
CA VAL A 115 -8.54 2.40 -3.54
C VAL A 115 -8.77 3.88 -3.82
N ALA A 116 -7.93 4.47 -4.66
CA ALA A 116 -8.00 5.87 -5.09
C ALA A 116 -8.02 6.86 -3.90
N GLY A 117 -7.26 6.52 -2.86
CA GLY A 117 -7.19 7.30 -1.63
C GLY A 117 -6.20 8.45 -1.66
N ALA A 118 -5.29 8.51 -2.64
CA ALA A 118 -4.25 9.54 -2.74
C ALA A 118 -4.83 10.95 -2.56
N CYS A 119 -4.14 11.81 -1.81
CA CYS A 119 -4.56 13.18 -1.50
C CYS A 119 -5.84 13.34 -0.68
N THR A 120 -6.49 12.26 -0.25
CA THR A 120 -7.74 12.31 0.51
C THR A 120 -7.57 11.77 1.93
N TRP A 121 -8.66 11.79 2.70
CA TRP A 121 -8.74 11.12 4.00
C TRP A 121 -8.59 9.59 3.91
N LEU A 122 -8.62 9.01 2.70
CA LEU A 122 -8.41 7.59 2.42
C LEU A 122 -6.97 7.25 2.00
N LYS A 123 -6.00 8.17 2.12
CA LYS A 123 -4.60 7.98 1.65
C LYS A 123 -3.75 6.93 2.37
N TYR A 124 -4.37 5.97 3.05
CA TYR A 124 -3.71 5.07 3.98
C TYR A 124 -3.63 3.63 3.46
N GLY A 125 -2.54 2.95 3.81
CA GLY A 125 -2.34 1.52 3.59
C GLY A 125 -1.64 0.84 4.76
N VAL A 126 -1.68 -0.49 4.79
CA VAL A 126 -0.91 -1.34 5.70
C VAL A 126 -0.18 -2.36 4.84
N CYS A 127 1.09 -2.60 5.14
CA CYS A 127 1.92 -3.55 4.40
C CYS A 127 2.76 -4.38 5.37
N GLU A 128 2.77 -5.69 5.14
CA GLU A 128 3.67 -6.58 5.84
C GLU A 128 5.06 -6.54 5.23
N ASP A 129 6.05 -6.66 6.11
CA ASP A 129 7.41 -6.94 5.70
C ASP A 129 8.12 -7.82 6.72
N GLN A 130 8.90 -8.76 6.19
CA GLN A 130 9.94 -9.43 6.95
C GLN A 130 11.20 -8.55 6.91
N PRO A 131 11.62 -8.00 8.07
CA PRO A 131 12.78 -7.12 8.15
C PRO A 131 14.02 -7.68 7.46
N ARG A 132 14.71 -6.83 6.70
CA ARG A 132 15.98 -7.12 6.04
C ARG A 132 15.89 -8.18 4.93
N SER A 133 14.69 -8.49 4.42
CA SER A 133 14.49 -9.49 3.35
C SER A 133 14.15 -8.90 1.97
N TYR A 134 13.76 -7.62 1.92
CA TYR A 134 13.16 -6.94 0.77
C TYR A 134 11.80 -7.50 0.34
N SER A 135 11.13 -8.25 1.23
CA SER A 135 9.80 -8.81 0.96
C SER A 135 8.73 -7.74 0.72
N VAL A 136 8.88 -6.55 1.32
CA VAL A 136 7.99 -5.39 1.18
C VAL A 136 7.84 -4.89 -0.26
N VAL A 137 8.83 -5.15 -1.12
CA VAL A 137 8.94 -4.48 -2.42
C VAL A 137 7.72 -4.72 -3.30
N ARG A 138 7.25 -5.97 -3.40
CA ARG A 138 6.06 -6.32 -4.19
C ARG A 138 4.77 -5.82 -3.54
N PRO A 139 4.45 -6.14 -2.27
CA PRO A 139 3.19 -5.71 -1.67
C PRO A 139 3.11 -4.19 -1.52
N LEU A 140 4.18 -3.48 -1.19
CA LEU A 140 4.12 -2.02 -1.08
C LEU A 140 3.84 -1.36 -2.44
N ALA A 141 4.45 -1.85 -3.53
CA ALA A 141 4.12 -1.38 -4.88
C ALA A 141 2.65 -1.66 -5.25
N HIS A 142 2.11 -2.80 -4.83
CA HIS A 142 0.71 -3.17 -5.03
C HIS A 142 -0.25 -2.27 -4.24
N GLU A 143 0.01 -2.06 -2.94
CA GLU A 143 -0.84 -1.23 -2.08
C GLU A 143 -0.80 0.25 -2.48
N LEU A 144 0.38 0.77 -2.85
CA LEU A 144 0.48 2.13 -3.39
C LEU A 144 -0.30 2.27 -4.70
N ALA A 145 -0.36 1.23 -5.54
CA ALA A 145 -1.16 1.25 -6.76
C ALA A 145 -2.67 1.22 -6.47
N HIS A 146 -3.11 0.53 -5.41
CA HIS A 146 -4.47 0.70 -4.89
C HIS A 146 -4.73 2.16 -4.50
N ILE A 147 -3.85 2.78 -3.72
CA ILE A 147 -3.99 4.21 -3.31
C ILE A 147 -4.06 5.13 -4.54
N LEU A 148 -3.33 4.82 -5.61
CA LEU A 148 -3.36 5.55 -6.88
C LEU A 148 -4.53 5.17 -7.81
N GLY A 149 -5.39 4.23 -7.39
CA GLY A 149 -6.67 3.95 -8.04
C GLY A 149 -6.82 2.59 -8.69
N CYS A 150 -5.80 1.75 -8.73
CA CYS A 150 -5.95 0.44 -9.35
C CYS A 150 -6.84 -0.47 -8.50
N VAL A 151 -7.87 -1.08 -9.08
CA VAL A 151 -8.46 -2.32 -8.54
C VAL A 151 -7.62 -3.52 -9.00
N HIS A 152 -7.94 -4.73 -8.53
CA HIS A 152 -7.25 -5.91 -9.06
C HIS A 152 -7.58 -6.13 -10.54
N ASP A 153 -6.64 -6.70 -11.28
CA ASP A 153 -6.88 -7.07 -12.68
C ASP A 153 -8.05 -8.08 -12.77
N GLY A 154 -9.00 -7.82 -13.66
CA GLY A 154 -10.23 -8.59 -13.81
C GLY A 154 -11.41 -8.06 -13.00
N GLU A 155 -11.19 -7.13 -12.06
CA GLU A 155 -12.27 -6.53 -11.27
C GLU A 155 -13.05 -5.45 -12.04
N PRO A 156 -14.34 -5.22 -11.68
CA PRO A 156 -15.13 -4.12 -12.20
C PRO A 156 -14.59 -2.75 -11.77
N GLU A 157 -15.26 -1.73 -12.26
CA GLU A 157 -15.15 -0.34 -11.85
C GLU A 157 -15.27 -0.19 -10.32
N TYR A 158 -14.45 0.68 -9.72
CA TYR A 158 -14.55 0.98 -8.30
C TYR A 158 -15.81 1.82 -8.05
N ARG A 159 -16.84 1.18 -7.48
CA ARG A 159 -18.21 1.73 -7.36
C ARG A 159 -18.34 3.10 -6.69
N PHE A 160 -17.34 3.51 -5.90
CA PHE A 160 -17.37 4.78 -5.19
C PHE A 160 -16.84 5.96 -6.01
N ILE A 161 -16.31 5.70 -7.20
CA ILE A 161 -15.80 6.72 -8.11
C ILE A 161 -16.50 6.59 -9.46
N SER A 162 -17.35 7.57 -9.78
CA SER A 162 -18.08 7.59 -11.04
C SER A 162 -17.14 7.68 -12.23
N GLY A 163 -17.35 6.82 -13.23
CA GLY A 163 -16.53 6.78 -14.45
C GLY A 163 -15.18 6.06 -14.28
N HIS A 164 -14.90 5.49 -13.11
CA HIS A 164 -13.69 4.70 -12.89
C HIS A 164 -13.58 3.55 -13.89
N PRO A 165 -12.46 3.36 -14.60
CA PRO A 165 -12.41 2.45 -15.75
C PRO A 165 -12.39 0.96 -15.40
N GLY A 166 -12.04 0.61 -14.15
CA GLY A 166 -11.93 -0.78 -13.70
C GLY A 166 -10.84 -1.57 -14.43
N ALA A 167 -10.88 -2.90 -14.34
CA ALA A 167 -9.84 -3.75 -14.91
C ALA A 167 -10.35 -5.04 -15.58
N LYS A 168 -11.64 -5.15 -15.91
CA LYS A 168 -12.23 -6.33 -16.61
C LYS A 168 -11.49 -6.73 -17.90
N ASN A 169 -10.88 -5.76 -18.59
CA ASN A 169 -10.14 -5.99 -19.83
C ASN A 169 -8.70 -6.50 -19.63
N CYS A 170 -8.23 -6.61 -18.39
CA CYS A 170 -6.94 -7.19 -18.03
C CYS A 170 -7.20 -8.43 -17.20
N PRO A 171 -7.20 -9.64 -17.80
CA PRO A 171 -7.52 -10.86 -17.07
C PRO A 171 -6.56 -11.11 -15.91
N TYR A 172 -7.11 -11.43 -14.73
CA TYR A 172 -6.36 -11.80 -13.52
C TYR A 172 -5.26 -12.86 -13.79
N ASN A 173 -5.51 -13.79 -14.71
CA ASN A 173 -4.57 -14.87 -15.03
C ASN A 173 -3.33 -14.44 -15.82
N GLN A 174 -3.26 -13.19 -16.29
CA GLN A 174 -2.05 -12.65 -16.91
C GLN A 174 -0.93 -12.37 -15.91
N GLY A 175 -1.24 -12.34 -14.61
CA GLY A 175 -0.23 -12.31 -13.55
C GLY A 175 0.54 -11.00 -13.45
N TYR A 176 -0.09 -9.87 -13.85
CA TYR A 176 0.45 -8.54 -13.58
C TYR A 176 0.44 -8.24 -12.07
N LEU A 177 1.15 -7.17 -11.67
CA LEU A 177 1.37 -6.83 -10.27
C LEU A 177 0.07 -6.68 -9.45
N MET A 178 -1.04 -6.22 -10.07
CA MET A 178 -2.36 -6.09 -9.42
C MET A 178 -3.14 -7.41 -9.31
N THR A 179 -2.43 -8.52 -9.10
CA THR A 179 -2.99 -9.86 -8.87
C THR A 179 -2.18 -10.57 -7.78
N TYR A 180 -2.68 -11.70 -7.26
CA TYR A 180 -1.89 -12.58 -6.39
C TYR A 180 -1.13 -13.66 -7.18
N LYS A 181 -1.20 -13.67 -8.51
CA LYS A 181 -0.49 -14.66 -9.34
C LYS A 181 0.94 -14.22 -9.60
N GLN A 182 1.87 -15.14 -9.40
CA GLN A 182 3.31 -14.98 -9.60
C GLN A 182 3.83 -16.12 -10.48
N GLY A 183 5.08 -16.02 -10.94
CA GLY A 183 5.73 -17.03 -11.77
C GLY A 183 5.91 -16.62 -13.24
N SER A 184 5.76 -15.32 -13.54
CA SER A 184 6.04 -14.76 -14.86
C SER A 184 6.56 -13.34 -14.74
N LEU A 185 7.25 -12.84 -15.77
CA LEU A 185 7.80 -11.47 -15.75
C LEU A 185 6.73 -10.37 -15.62
N ASN A 186 5.45 -10.68 -15.84
CA ASN A 186 4.36 -9.72 -15.63
C ASN A 186 4.21 -9.34 -14.15
N GLU A 187 4.65 -10.16 -13.21
CA GLU A 187 4.52 -9.86 -11.78
C GLU A 187 5.33 -8.63 -11.34
N TYR A 188 6.24 -8.15 -12.19
CA TYR A 188 7.04 -6.94 -12.01
C TYR A 188 6.49 -5.72 -12.78
N ARG A 189 5.30 -5.84 -13.41
CA ARG A 189 4.73 -4.81 -14.30
C ARG A 189 3.28 -4.51 -13.93
N PHE A 190 2.86 -3.28 -14.17
CA PHE A 190 1.45 -2.91 -14.13
C PHE A 190 0.77 -3.26 -15.46
N SER A 191 -0.50 -3.65 -15.38
CA SER A 191 -1.32 -3.89 -16.56
C SER A 191 -1.68 -2.54 -17.24
N PRO A 192 -2.07 -2.56 -18.53
CA PRO A 192 -2.66 -1.39 -19.16
C PRO A 192 -3.92 -0.88 -18.45
N CYS A 193 -4.66 -1.75 -17.75
CA CYS A 193 -5.83 -1.35 -16.98
C CYS A 193 -5.45 -0.57 -15.74
N CYS A 194 -4.45 -1.02 -14.97
CA CYS A 194 -3.95 -0.25 -13.84
C CYS A 194 -3.39 1.10 -14.30
N SER A 195 -2.64 1.15 -15.41
CA SER A 195 -2.15 2.40 -15.99
C SER A 195 -3.28 3.39 -16.33
N LYS A 196 -4.37 2.91 -16.93
CA LYS A 196 -5.56 3.74 -17.21
C LYS A 196 -6.27 4.23 -15.95
N GLN A 197 -6.31 3.43 -14.90
CA GLN A 197 -6.90 3.81 -13.62
C GLN A 197 -6.08 4.91 -12.93
N ILE A 198 -4.75 4.79 -12.92
CA ILE A 198 -3.85 5.84 -12.41
C ILE A 198 -4.04 7.13 -13.19
N GLN A 199 -4.06 7.08 -14.52
CA GLN A 199 -4.31 8.27 -15.36
C GLN A 199 -5.68 8.90 -15.09
N PHE A 200 -6.70 8.08 -14.81
CA PHE A 200 -8.04 8.54 -14.48
C PHE A 200 -8.05 9.25 -13.12
N VAL A 201 -7.50 8.62 -12.08
CA VAL A 201 -7.45 9.20 -10.73
C VAL A 201 -6.59 10.45 -10.69
N ALA A 202 -5.49 10.51 -11.43
CA ALA A 202 -4.64 11.69 -11.54
C ALA A 202 -5.37 12.91 -12.16
N LYS A 203 -6.51 12.72 -12.83
CA LYS A 203 -7.34 13.81 -13.38
C LYS A 203 -8.47 14.25 -12.45
N LEU A 204 -8.70 13.55 -11.34
CA LEU A 204 -9.69 13.94 -10.35
C LEU A 204 -9.24 15.21 -9.62
N LYS A 205 -10.20 16.02 -9.19
CA LYS A 205 -9.92 17.32 -8.52
C LYS A 205 -9.21 17.10 -7.18
N GLU A 206 -9.54 16.01 -6.52
CA GLU A 206 -9.03 15.59 -5.24
C GLU A 206 -7.55 15.19 -5.32
N SER A 207 -7.07 14.74 -6.48
CA SER A 207 -5.72 14.18 -6.68
C SER A 207 -4.65 15.21 -7.03
N THR A 208 -4.93 16.51 -6.88
CA THR A 208 -4.01 17.58 -7.30
C THR A 208 -2.68 17.58 -6.54
N CYS A 209 -2.63 17.01 -5.34
CA CYS A 209 -1.40 16.92 -4.53
C CYS A 209 -0.31 16.10 -5.22
N LEU A 210 -0.66 15.13 -6.09
CA LEU A 210 0.28 14.27 -6.82
C LEU A 210 1.20 15.00 -7.81
N PHE A 211 0.92 16.27 -8.13
CA PHE A 211 1.67 17.05 -9.11
C PHE A 211 2.59 18.09 -8.49
N TYR A 212 2.61 18.19 -7.17
CA TYR A 212 3.45 19.15 -6.44
C TYR A 212 4.28 18.41 -5.42
N ASN A 213 5.55 18.79 -5.29
CA ASN A 213 6.34 18.38 -4.15
C ASN A 213 5.85 19.19 -2.95
N ASN A 214 5.07 18.52 -2.13
CA ASN A 214 4.58 19.00 -0.85
C ASN A 214 5.72 19.04 0.19
#